data_AF-A0ABD6AUE1-F1
#
_entry.id   AF-A0ABD6AUE1-F1
#
_cell.length_a   1.000
_cell.length_b   1.000
_cell.length_c   1.000
_cell.angle_alpha   90.00
_cell.angle_beta   90.00
_cell.angle_gamma   90.00
#
_symmetry.space_group_name_H-M   'P 1'
#
loop_
_entity.id
_entity.type
_entity.pdbx_description
1 polymer ?
#
loop_
_entity_poly.entity_id
_entity_poly.type
_entity_poly.pdbx_seq_one_letter_code
_entity_poly.pdbx_strand_id
1 'polypeptide(L)' 'MPSNSAARADASGDGEVMAAISGQRLVIADISRDDAWLSVPLAGSVAVDDHR' A
#
# COMPACT_ATOMS: atom_id res chain seq x y z
N MET A 1 18.39 11.06 6.95
CA MET A 1 17.88 10.05 6.00
C MET A 1 16.53 9.58 6.53
N PRO A 2 15.40 9.78 5.83
CA PRO A 2 14.15 9.22 6.31
C PRO A 2 14.20 7.71 6.12
N SER A 3 14.14 6.98 7.23
CA SER A 3 14.01 5.52 7.23
C SER A 3 12.65 5.16 6.65
N ASN A 4 12.62 4.65 5.42
CA ASN A 4 11.42 4.04 4.87
C ASN A 4 11.22 2.67 5.53
N SER A 5 10.56 2.66 6.68
CA SER A 5 10.11 1.45 7.35
C SER A 5 8.79 0.99 6.75
N ALA A 6 8.82 0.46 5.53
CA ALA A 6 7.76 -0.43 5.08
C ALA A 6 7.91 -1.72 5.89
N ALA A 7 7.23 -1.79 7.04
CA ALA A 7 7.20 -2.99 7.87
C ALA A 7 6.57 -4.12 7.04
N ARG A 8 7.22 -5.30 7.02
CA ARG A 8 6.61 -6.50 6.46
C ARG A 8 5.31 -6.78 7.22
N ALA A 9 4.19 -6.75 6.51
CA ALA A 9 2.95 -7.30 7.01
C ALA A 9 3.15 -8.82 7.10
N ASP A 10 3.28 -9.34 8.32
CA ASP A 10 3.29 -10.78 8.55
C ASP A 10 1.90 -11.30 8.16
N ALA A 11 1.82 -11.93 6.98
CA ALA A 11 0.58 -12.44 6.37
C ALA A 11 0.11 -13.73 7.04
N SER A 12 -0.05 -13.69 8.37
CA SER A 12 -0.41 -14.85 9.19
C SER A 12 -1.73 -14.65 9.94
N GLY A 13 -2.56 -13.69 9.53
CA GLY A 13 -3.86 -13.35 10.12
C GLY A 13 -4.65 -12.43 9.19
N ASP A 14 -5.38 -13.04 8.26
CA ASP A 14 -5.69 -12.56 6.90
C ASP A 14 -6.68 -11.38 6.82
N GLY A 15 -6.19 -10.15 7.03
CA GLY A 15 -6.86 -8.96 6.49
C GLY A 15 -6.72 -8.95 4.96
N GLU A 16 -7.82 -8.86 4.23
CA GLU A 16 -7.79 -8.72 2.77
C GLU A 16 -7.35 -7.29 2.42
N VAL A 17 -6.31 -7.14 1.58
CA VAL A 17 -5.81 -5.84 1.16
C VAL A 17 -6.10 -5.62 -0.33
N MET A 18 -6.66 -4.46 -0.65
CA MET A 18 -6.85 -4.00 -2.03
C MET A 18 -6.03 -2.74 -2.30
N ALA A 19 -5.55 -2.63 -3.53
CA ALA A 19 -4.92 -1.42 -4.04
C ALA A 19 -5.69 -0.88 -5.24
N ALA A 20 -5.90 0.44 -5.28
CA ALA A 20 -6.59 1.12 -6.36
C ALA A 20 -5.93 2.45 -6.68
N ILE A 21 -6.07 2.90 -7.92
CA ILE A 21 -5.70 4.24 -8.34
C ILE A 21 -6.96 5.10 -8.37
N SER A 22 -6.95 6.20 -7.63
CA SER A 22 -8.02 7.21 -7.62
C SER A 22 -7.45 8.56 -8.01
N GLY A 23 -7.68 8.95 -9.27
CA GLY A 23 -7.06 10.13 -9.87
C GLY A 23 -5.53 10.03 -9.83
N GLN A 24 -4.89 10.97 -9.13
CA GLN A 24 -3.42 11.05 -8.99
C GLN A 24 -2.91 10.42 -7.69
N ARG A 25 -3.67 9.50 -7.08
CA ARG A 25 -3.28 8.84 -5.82
C ARG A 25 -3.37 7.33 -5.93
N LEU A 26 -2.41 6.66 -5.32
CA LEU A 26 -2.46 5.24 -5.00
C LEU A 26 -3.10 5.10 -3.61
N VAL A 27 -4.14 4.28 -3.52
CA VAL A 27 -4.83 3.94 -2.27
C VAL A 27 -4.57 2.47 -2.00
N ILE A 28 -4.16 2.14 -0.78
CA ILE A 28 -4.03 0.77 -0.28
C ILE A 28 -4.91 0.69 0.96
N ALA A 29 -5.88 -0.21 0.96
CA ALA A 29 -6.83 -0.38 2.05
C ALA A 29 -6.87 -1.84 2.48
N ASP A 30 -6.89 -2.05 3.80
CA ASP A 30 -7.35 -3.31 4.37
C ASP A 30 -8.87 -3.30 4.34
N ILE A 31 -9.47 -4.04 3.42
CA ILE A 31 -10.93 -4.05 3.22
C ILE A 31 -11.68 -4.85 4.30
N SER A 32 -10.95 -5.49 5.22
CA SER A 32 -11.55 -6.08 6.41
C SER A 32 -11.82 -5.06 7.53
N ARG A 33 -11.34 -3.81 7.38
CA ARG A 33 -11.44 -2.74 8.39
C ARG A 33 -11.73 -1.38 7.75
N ASP A 34 -12.80 -0.72 8.19
CA ASP A 34 -13.28 0.54 7.58
C ASP A 34 -12.32 1.74 7.71
N ASP A 35 -11.41 1.72 8.68
CA ASP A 35 -10.53 2.85 9.04
C ASP A 35 -9.05 2.59 8.75
N ALA A 36 -8.71 1.45 8.14
CA ALA A 36 -7.33 1.04 7.90
C ALA A 36 -6.95 1.20 6.42
N TRP A 37 -6.63 2.44 6.03
CA TRP A 37 -6.19 2.75 4.67
C TRP A 37 -5.03 3.75 4.65
N LEU A 38 -4.28 3.71 3.55
CA LEU A 38 -3.20 4.63 3.24
C LEU A 38 -3.43 5.21 1.84
N SER A 39 -3.12 6.50 1.67
CA SER A 39 -3.12 7.14 0.36
C SER A 39 -1.85 7.95 0.15
N VAL A 40 -1.21 7.73 -0.99
CA VAL A 40 0.02 8.41 -1.39
C VAL A 40 -0.14 9.04 -2.77
N PRO A 41 0.52 10.17 -3.06
CA PRO A 41 0.57 10.71 -4.42
C PRO A 41 1.19 9.69 -5.38
N LEU A 42 0.54 9.44 -6.52
CA LEU A 42 0.99 8.46 -7.51
C LEU A 42 2.37 8.80 -8.08
N ALA A 43 2.68 10.09 -8.21
CA ALA A 43 3.98 10.58 -8.68
C ALA A 43 5.16 10.22 -7.75
N GLY A 44 4.88 9.90 -6.48
CA GLY A 44 5.88 9.46 -5.50
C GLY A 44 5.94 7.94 -5.33
N SER A 45 5.08 7.19 -6.03
CA SER A 45 5.05 5.73 -5.94
C SER A 45 6.18 5.12 -6.75
N VAL A 46 6.82 4.10 -6.18
CA VAL A 46 7.85 3.31 -6.87
C VAL A 46 7.13 2.27 -7.73
N ALA A 47 7.39 2.27 -9.03
CA ALA A 47 7.01 1.18 -9.90
C ALA A 47 7.83 -0.05 -9.51
N VAL A 48 7.15 -1.15 -9.16
CA VAL A 48 7.80 -2.45 -9.05
C VAL A 48 7.93 -2.96 -10.46
N ASP A 49 9.06 -2.67 -11.10
CA ASP A 49 9.44 -3.36 -12.32
C ASP A 49 9.77 -4.82 -11.94
N ASP A 50 9.30 -5.76 -12.75
CA ASP A 50 9.24 -7.18 -12.42
C ASP A 50 10.61 -7.69 -11.93
N HIS A 51 10.71 -8.06 -10.65
CA HIS A 51 11.93 -8.62 -10.08
C HIS A 51 12.16 -10.01 -10.71
N ARG A 52 12.97 -10.06 -11.76
CA ARG A 52 13.59 -11.29 -12.26
C ARG A 52 14.73 -11.76 -11.37
#